data_AF-Q8TBZ3-F1
#
_entry.id   AF-Q8TBZ3-F1
#
_cell.length_a   1.000
_cell.length_b   1.000
_cell.length_c   1.000
_cell.angle_alpha   90.00
_cell.angle_beta   90.00
_cell.angle_gamma   90.00
#
_symmetry.space_group_name_H-M   'P 1'
#
loop_
_entity.id
_entity.type
_entity.pdbx_description
1 polymer ?
#
loop_
_entity_poly.entity_id
_entity_poly.type
_entity_poly.pdbx_seq_one_letter_code
_entity_poly.pdbx_strand_id
1 'polypeptide(L)'
;MATEGGGKEMNEIKTQFTTREGLYKLLPHSEYSRPNRVPFNSQGSNPVRVSFVNLNDQSGNGDRLCFNVGRELYFYIYKGVRKAADLSKPIDKRIYKGTQPTCHDFNHLTATAESVSLLVGFSAGQVQLIDPIKKETSKLFNEERLIDKSRVTCVKWVPGSESLFLVAHSSGNMYLYNVEHTCGTTAPHYQLLKQGESFAVHTCKSKSTRNPLLKWTVGEGALNEFAFSPDGKFLACVSQDGFLRVFNFDSVELHGTMKSYFGGLLCVCWSPDGKYIVTGGEDDLVTVWSFVDCRVIARGHGHKSWVSVVAFDPYTTSVEEGDPMEFSGSDEDFQDLLHFGRDRANSTQSRLSKRNSTDSRPVSVTYRFGSVGQDTQLCLWDLTEDILFPHQPLSRARTHTNVMNATSPPAGSNGNSVTTPGNSVPPPLPRSNSLPHSAVSNAGSKSSVMDGAIASGVSKFATLSLHDRKERHHEKDHKRNHSMGHISSKSSDKLNLVTKTKTDPAKTLGTPLCPRMEDVPLLEPLICKKIAHERLTVLIFLEDCIVTACQEGFICTWGRPGKVVSFNP
;
A
#
# COMPACT_ATOMS: atom_id res chain seq x y z
N MET A 1 29.06 33.84 26.05
CA MET A 1 27.89 33.37 26.82
C MET A 1 26.84 32.92 25.81
N ALA A 2 26.94 31.67 25.33
CA ALA A 2 26.09 31.12 24.30
C ALA A 2 25.44 29.84 24.87
N THR A 3 24.15 29.91 25.17
CA THR A 3 23.38 28.78 25.68
C THR A 3 22.01 28.77 25.02
N GLU A 4 21.75 27.67 24.31
CA GLU A 4 20.45 26.97 24.23
C GLU A 4 19.24 27.72 23.65
N GLY A 5 18.99 27.53 22.34
CA GLY A 5 17.73 27.93 21.69
C GLY A 5 17.07 26.89 20.77
N GLY A 6 17.71 25.73 20.51
CA GLY A 6 17.32 24.84 19.41
C GLY A 6 16.23 23.79 19.69
N GLY A 7 15.71 23.67 20.92
CA GLY A 7 14.89 22.52 21.33
C GLY A 7 13.37 22.64 21.16
N LYS A 8 12.81 23.86 21.03
CA LYS A 8 11.35 24.05 21.06
C LYS A 8 10.65 23.86 19.71
N GLU A 9 11.30 24.13 18.59
CA GLU A 9 10.62 24.12 17.28
C GLU A 9 10.32 22.71 16.75
N MET A 10 11.08 21.69 17.16
CA MET A 10 10.99 20.35 16.56
C MET A 10 9.74 19.56 17.01
N ASN A 11 9.07 19.98 18.09
CA ASN A 11 7.94 19.23 18.65
C ASN A 11 6.56 19.85 18.35
N GLU A 12 6.51 20.99 17.65
CA GLU A 12 5.25 21.65 17.30
C GLU A 12 4.62 21.02 16.05
N ILE A 13 3.34 20.67 16.14
CA ILE A 13 2.54 20.21 15.01
C ILE A 13 2.40 21.33 13.99
N LYS A 14 2.79 21.07 12.74
CA LYS A 14 2.60 22.00 11.64
C LYS A 14 1.15 21.97 11.16
N THR A 15 0.59 23.14 10.87
CA THR A 15 -0.80 23.31 10.41
C THR A 15 -0.90 23.72 8.95
N GLN A 16 0.23 23.84 8.25
CA GLN A 16 0.30 24.16 6.84
C GLN A 16 1.66 23.76 6.25
N PHE A 17 1.73 23.57 4.94
CA PHE A 17 2.96 23.35 4.20
C PHE A 17 2.81 23.82 2.75
N THR A 18 3.92 24.17 2.12
CA THR A 18 3.93 24.71 0.74
C THR A 18 4.59 23.70 -0.18
N THR A 19 3.98 23.46 -1.34
CA THR A 19 4.56 22.72 -2.47
C THR A 19 4.52 23.60 -3.73
N ARG A 20 4.91 23.06 -4.90
CA ARG A 20 4.84 23.79 -6.18
C ARG A 20 3.41 24.19 -6.56
N GLU A 21 2.41 23.42 -6.13
CA GLU A 21 1.00 23.72 -6.39
C GLU A 21 0.46 24.87 -5.53
N GLY A 22 1.13 25.20 -4.42
CA GLY A 22 0.75 26.28 -3.51
C GLY A 22 0.74 25.87 -2.03
N LEU A 23 0.00 26.64 -1.22
CA LEU A 23 -0.11 26.43 0.22
C LEU A 23 -1.25 25.45 0.57
N TYR A 24 -0.89 24.31 1.14
CA TYR A 24 -1.83 23.38 1.79
C TYR A 24 -2.05 23.83 3.23
N LYS A 25 -3.30 23.88 3.67
CA LYS A 25 -3.68 24.39 5.00
C LYS A 25 -4.59 23.39 5.72
N LEU A 26 -4.25 23.08 6.97
CA LEU A 26 -5.13 22.35 7.87
C LEU A 26 -6.41 23.16 8.10
N LEU A 27 -7.56 22.47 8.08
CA LEU A 27 -8.87 23.05 8.25
C LEU A 27 -9.50 22.52 9.55
N PRO A 28 -9.25 23.13 10.72
CA PRO A 28 -9.75 22.63 12.00
C PRO A 28 -11.28 22.54 12.08
N HIS A 29 -12.01 23.38 11.34
CA HIS A 29 -13.47 23.32 11.26
C HIS A 29 -13.99 22.09 10.50
N SER A 30 -13.15 21.44 9.70
CA SER A 30 -13.47 20.25 8.90
C SER A 30 -13.00 18.95 9.55
N GLU A 31 -12.53 19.01 10.82
CA GLU A 31 -12.06 17.85 11.58
C GLU A 31 -13.22 16.94 12.01
N TYR A 32 -13.01 15.63 11.91
CA TYR A 32 -13.89 14.63 12.53
C TYR A 32 -13.17 13.93 13.67
N SER A 33 -13.91 13.62 14.73
CA SER A 33 -13.41 12.86 15.88
C SER A 33 -14.59 12.34 16.69
N ARG A 34 -14.33 11.75 17.86
CA ARG A 34 -15.38 11.38 18.81
C ARG A 34 -16.18 12.62 19.23
N PRO A 35 -17.49 12.51 19.52
CA PRO A 35 -18.32 13.67 19.88
C PRO A 35 -17.78 14.48 21.08
N ASN A 36 -17.12 13.80 22.03
CA ASN A 36 -16.52 14.44 23.21
C ASN A 36 -15.14 15.08 22.95
N ARG A 37 -14.56 14.89 21.75
CA ARG A 37 -13.24 15.37 21.31
C ARG A 37 -12.08 15.02 22.25
N VAL A 38 -12.26 14.02 23.11
CA VAL A 38 -11.19 13.55 23.99
C VAL A 38 -10.23 12.72 23.13
N PRO A 39 -8.90 12.95 23.21
CA PRO A 39 -7.92 12.08 22.55
C PRO A 39 -8.07 10.63 23.02
N PHE A 40 -8.02 9.68 22.10
CA PHE A 40 -8.05 8.26 22.45
C PHE A 40 -6.67 7.81 22.95
N ASN A 41 -6.55 7.62 24.27
CA ASN A 41 -5.34 7.10 24.89
C ASN A 41 -5.50 5.60 25.19
N SER A 42 -4.97 4.75 24.32
CA SER A 42 -4.82 3.33 24.59
C SER A 42 -3.59 2.80 23.87
N GLN A 43 -2.46 2.80 24.59
CA GLN A 43 -1.24 2.18 24.09
C GLN A 43 -1.51 0.72 23.70
N GLY A 44 -1.11 0.34 22.48
CA GLY A 44 -1.30 -1.01 21.95
C GLY A 44 -2.69 -1.30 21.35
N SER A 45 -3.59 -0.32 21.27
CA SER A 45 -4.87 -0.51 20.55
C SER A 45 -4.66 -0.66 19.04
N ASN A 46 -5.66 -1.24 18.38
CA ASN A 46 -5.71 -1.31 16.92
C ASN A 46 -5.65 0.09 16.28
N PRO A 47 -5.11 0.21 15.05
CA PRO A 47 -5.01 1.50 14.37
C PRO A 47 -6.40 2.09 14.10
N VAL A 48 -6.47 3.42 14.15
CA VAL A 48 -7.59 4.19 13.58
C VAL A 48 -7.51 4.06 12.05
N ARG A 49 -8.60 3.65 11.41
CA ARG A 49 -8.76 3.59 9.96
C ARG A 49 -9.93 4.46 9.54
N VAL A 50 -9.91 4.89 8.29
CA VAL A 50 -10.91 5.76 7.67
C VAL A 50 -11.26 5.20 6.29
N SER A 51 -12.56 5.18 5.96
CA SER A 51 -13.05 4.81 4.63
C SER A 51 -14.06 5.84 4.16
N PHE A 52 -14.06 6.10 2.85
CA PHE A 52 -14.99 7.00 2.17
C PHE A 52 -15.84 6.22 1.17
N VAL A 53 -17.05 6.71 0.90
CA VAL A 53 -17.88 6.27 -0.22
C VAL A 53 -18.71 7.44 -0.73
N ASN A 54 -18.90 7.54 -2.04
CA ASN A 54 -19.77 8.53 -2.66
C ASN A 54 -21.06 7.82 -3.10
N LEU A 55 -22.22 8.39 -2.77
CA LEU A 55 -23.53 7.79 -3.05
C LEU A 55 -24.17 8.28 -4.36
N ASN A 56 -23.41 8.97 -5.21
CA ASN A 56 -23.88 9.62 -6.45
C ASN A 56 -25.10 10.53 -6.23
N ASP A 57 -25.20 11.11 -5.03
CA ASP A 57 -26.29 12.00 -4.66
C ASP A 57 -26.10 13.37 -5.34
N GLN A 58 -27.09 13.75 -6.15
CA GLN A 58 -27.13 15.02 -6.88
C GLN A 58 -27.20 16.24 -5.94
N SER A 59 -27.51 16.04 -4.65
CA SER A 59 -27.58 17.13 -3.66
C SER A 59 -26.21 17.74 -3.29
N GLY A 60 -25.10 17.15 -3.76
CA GLY A 60 -23.74 17.57 -3.42
C GLY A 60 -23.32 17.21 -1.98
N ASN A 61 -24.13 16.41 -1.26
CA ASN A 61 -23.77 15.81 0.03
C ASN A 61 -23.62 14.28 -0.11
N GLY A 62 -23.18 13.78 -1.27
CA GLY A 62 -23.09 12.35 -1.56
C GLY A 62 -21.98 11.63 -0.79
N ASP A 63 -20.96 12.33 -0.30
CA ASP A 63 -19.84 11.70 0.37
C ASP A 63 -20.20 11.25 1.79
N ARG A 64 -19.77 10.05 2.15
CA ARG A 64 -19.90 9.45 3.46
C ARG A 64 -18.53 9.10 4.01
N LEU A 65 -18.39 9.24 5.33
CA LEU A 65 -17.17 8.96 6.08
C LEU A 65 -17.47 7.88 7.12
N CYS A 66 -16.61 6.87 7.20
CA CYS A 66 -16.56 5.93 8.33
C CYS A 66 -15.18 5.92 8.96
N PHE A 67 -15.12 5.87 10.28
CA PHE A 67 -13.88 5.68 11.02
C PHE A 67 -14.09 4.90 12.32
N ASN A 68 -13.07 4.14 12.73
CA ASN A 68 -13.04 3.42 14.00
C ASN A 68 -12.09 4.09 15.01
N VAL A 69 -12.48 4.07 16.29
CA VAL A 69 -11.61 4.48 17.41
C VAL A 69 -11.82 3.51 18.57
N GLY A 70 -10.81 2.66 18.84
CA GLY A 70 -10.90 1.61 19.86
C GLY A 70 -12.03 0.61 19.59
N ARG A 71 -13.10 0.68 20.39
CA ARG A 71 -14.30 -0.19 20.28
C ARG A 71 -15.47 0.47 19.55
N GLU A 72 -15.31 1.72 19.14
CA GLU A 72 -16.38 2.50 18.53
C GLU A 72 -16.19 2.59 17.02
N LEU A 73 -17.29 2.58 16.29
CA LEU A 73 -17.34 2.84 14.85
C LEU A 73 -18.35 3.97 14.61
N TYR A 74 -17.94 4.97 13.84
CA TYR A 74 -18.75 6.15 13.54
C TYR A 74 -19.02 6.25 12.03
N PHE A 75 -20.21 6.70 11.66
CA PHE A 75 -20.60 6.96 10.29
C PHE A 75 -21.23 8.36 10.16
N TYR A 76 -20.70 9.18 9.25
CA TYR A 76 -21.11 10.58 9.05
C TYR A 76 -21.33 10.89 7.56
N ILE A 77 -22.12 11.95 7.30
CA ILE A 77 -22.02 12.69 6.03
C ILE A 77 -20.70 13.44 6.04
N TYR A 78 -19.88 13.26 5.01
CA TYR A 78 -18.67 14.06 4.85
C TYR A 78 -19.03 15.43 4.27
N LYS A 79 -18.59 16.49 4.93
CA LYS A 79 -18.89 17.89 4.60
C LYS A 79 -17.77 18.61 3.83
N GLY A 80 -16.71 17.90 3.48
CA GLY A 80 -15.57 18.43 2.71
C GLY A 80 -14.86 19.58 3.42
N VAL A 81 -14.23 20.44 2.63
CA VAL A 81 -13.46 21.60 3.12
C VAL A 81 -14.32 22.81 3.53
N ARG A 82 -15.62 22.79 3.19
CA ARG A 82 -16.48 24.00 3.23
C ARG A 82 -17.30 24.15 4.50
N LYS A 83 -17.79 23.05 5.07
CA LYS A 83 -18.75 23.09 6.19
C LYS A 83 -18.27 22.20 7.34
N ALA A 84 -18.45 22.68 8.56
CA ALA A 84 -18.25 21.86 9.75
C ALA A 84 -19.35 20.79 9.86
N ALA A 85 -18.99 19.59 10.31
CA ALA A 85 -19.97 18.58 10.68
C ALA A 85 -20.42 18.74 12.14
N ASP A 86 -21.69 18.42 12.40
CA ASP A 86 -22.21 18.26 13.75
C ASP A 86 -21.80 16.88 14.29
N LEU A 87 -20.67 16.82 15.00
CA LEU A 87 -20.13 15.58 15.57
C LEU A 87 -21.04 14.95 16.64
N SER A 88 -22.09 15.65 17.10
CA SER A 88 -23.06 15.06 18.03
C SER A 88 -24.10 14.19 17.33
N LYS A 89 -24.19 14.26 15.99
CA LYS A 89 -25.22 13.59 15.17
C LYS A 89 -24.61 12.71 14.08
N PRO A 90 -23.94 11.60 14.44
CA PRO A 90 -23.59 10.59 13.46
C PRO A 90 -24.86 10.01 12.82
N ILE A 91 -24.77 9.58 11.55
CA ILE A 91 -25.83 8.80 10.91
C ILE A 91 -26.01 7.51 11.69
N ASP A 92 -24.90 6.80 11.97
CA ASP A 92 -24.86 5.59 12.78
C ASP A 92 -23.62 5.58 13.69
N LYS A 93 -23.76 4.98 14.87
CA LYS A 93 -22.69 4.77 15.84
C LYS A 93 -22.82 3.36 16.42
N ARG A 94 -21.76 2.56 16.31
CA ARG A 94 -21.69 1.19 16.87
C ARG A 94 -20.65 1.12 17.98
N ILE A 95 -20.92 0.34 19.03
CA ILE A 95 -19.99 0.06 20.13
C ILE A 95 -19.87 -1.45 20.32
N TYR A 96 -18.65 -1.98 20.21
CA TYR A 96 -18.39 -3.42 20.29
C TYR A 96 -17.83 -3.81 21.67
N LYS A 97 -18.55 -4.65 22.43
CA LYS A 97 -18.18 -4.99 23.83
C LYS A 97 -17.12 -6.09 23.97
N GLY A 98 -16.94 -6.96 22.98
CA GLY A 98 -16.04 -8.12 23.04
C GLY A 98 -14.90 -8.16 22.04
N THR A 99 -14.89 -7.26 21.06
CA THR A 99 -13.88 -7.19 20.01
C THR A 99 -13.73 -5.75 19.55
N GLN A 100 -12.68 -5.45 18.78
CA GLN A 100 -12.37 -4.11 18.30
C GLN A 100 -12.28 -4.12 16.77
N PRO A 101 -12.94 -3.19 16.07
CA PRO A 101 -12.71 -2.98 14.65
C PRO A 101 -11.24 -2.70 14.36
N THR A 102 -10.70 -3.29 13.30
CA THR A 102 -9.30 -3.12 12.87
C THR A 102 -9.17 -2.47 11.51
N CYS A 103 -10.14 -2.69 10.63
CA CYS A 103 -10.21 -2.16 9.28
C CYS A 103 -11.66 -2.28 8.76
N HIS A 104 -11.98 -1.52 7.71
CA HIS A 104 -13.30 -1.52 7.10
C HIS A 104 -13.25 -1.00 5.67
N ASP A 105 -14.21 -1.39 4.84
CA ASP A 105 -14.26 -1.02 3.42
C ASP A 105 -15.69 -1.02 2.87
N PHE A 106 -16.01 0.01 2.07
CA PHE A 106 -17.30 0.17 1.44
C PHE A 106 -17.35 -0.55 0.09
N ASN A 107 -18.50 -1.13 -0.25
CA ASN A 107 -18.75 -1.52 -1.64
C ASN A 107 -19.16 -0.28 -2.43
N HIS A 108 -18.26 0.24 -3.24
CA HIS A 108 -18.54 1.41 -4.08
C HIS A 108 -19.52 1.11 -5.22
N LEU A 109 -19.59 -0.14 -5.69
CA LEU A 109 -20.45 -0.54 -6.81
C LEU A 109 -21.93 -0.54 -6.42
N THR A 110 -22.24 -1.03 -5.22
CA THR A 110 -23.64 -1.16 -4.74
C THR A 110 -24.09 0.03 -3.88
N ALA A 111 -23.30 1.09 -3.76
CA ALA A 111 -23.60 2.23 -2.89
C ALA A 111 -24.66 3.15 -3.51
N THR A 112 -25.72 3.41 -2.76
CA THR A 112 -26.85 4.28 -3.14
C THR A 112 -27.24 5.19 -1.98
N ALA A 113 -28.11 6.17 -2.21
CA ALA A 113 -28.61 7.03 -1.14
C ALA A 113 -29.40 6.25 -0.07
N GLU A 114 -30.01 5.12 -0.44
CA GLU A 114 -30.86 4.29 0.40
C GLU A 114 -30.13 3.14 1.09
N SER A 115 -29.00 2.68 0.55
CA SER A 115 -28.29 1.50 1.03
C SER A 115 -26.79 1.55 0.74
N VAL A 116 -26.00 1.14 1.72
CA VAL A 116 -24.54 1.07 1.60
C VAL A 116 -24.02 -0.18 2.29
N SER A 117 -23.26 -0.99 1.55
CA SER A 117 -22.62 -2.19 2.09
C SER A 117 -21.25 -1.84 2.68
N LEU A 118 -21.08 -1.99 3.99
CA LEU A 118 -19.82 -1.76 4.70
C LEU A 118 -19.34 -3.04 5.38
N LEU A 119 -18.13 -3.49 5.03
CA LEU A 119 -17.43 -4.58 5.73
C LEU A 119 -16.63 -4.01 6.89
N VAL A 120 -16.65 -4.68 8.03
CA VAL A 120 -15.85 -4.34 9.22
C VAL A 120 -15.10 -5.57 9.69
N GLY A 121 -13.77 -5.53 9.63
CA GLY A 121 -12.87 -6.56 10.15
C GLY A 121 -12.56 -6.34 11.63
N PHE A 122 -12.36 -7.42 12.38
CA PHE A 122 -12.16 -7.37 13.82
C PHE A 122 -10.88 -8.04 14.31
N SER A 123 -10.43 -7.61 15.50
CA SER A 123 -9.22 -8.14 16.15
C SER A 123 -9.29 -9.62 16.52
N ALA A 124 -10.50 -10.20 16.58
CA ALA A 124 -10.72 -11.61 16.90
C ALA A 124 -10.99 -12.50 15.66
N GLY A 125 -10.80 -11.97 14.45
CA GLY A 125 -10.86 -12.73 13.20
C GLY A 125 -12.22 -12.72 12.50
N GLN A 126 -13.25 -12.11 13.10
CA GLN A 126 -14.55 -11.97 12.46
C GLN A 126 -14.57 -10.84 11.43
N VAL A 127 -15.52 -10.90 10.51
CA VAL A 127 -15.90 -9.80 9.62
C VAL A 127 -17.41 -9.62 9.69
N GLN A 128 -17.89 -8.38 9.79
CA GLN A 128 -19.31 -8.06 9.82
C GLN A 128 -19.69 -7.21 8.61
N LEU A 129 -20.80 -7.56 7.96
CA LEU A 129 -21.45 -6.73 6.94
C LEU A 129 -22.58 -5.93 7.61
N ILE A 130 -22.53 -4.61 7.46
CA ILE A 130 -23.51 -3.68 8.00
C ILE A 130 -24.00 -2.71 6.93
N ASP A 131 -25.25 -2.26 7.08
CA ASP A 131 -25.76 -1.10 6.36
C ASP A 131 -25.98 0.05 7.35
N PRO A 132 -25.10 1.06 7.39
CA PRO A 132 -25.20 2.12 8.36
C PRO A 132 -26.28 3.16 8.02
N ILE A 133 -26.79 3.21 6.78
CA ILE A 133 -27.92 4.09 6.42
C ILE A 133 -29.22 3.49 6.96
N LYS A 134 -29.42 2.20 6.72
CA LYS A 134 -30.60 1.46 7.22
C LYS A 134 -30.51 1.12 8.71
N LYS A 135 -29.32 1.27 9.31
CA LYS A 135 -29.00 0.85 10.69
C LYS A 135 -29.25 -0.64 10.93
N GLU A 136 -29.16 -1.42 9.86
CA GLU A 136 -29.34 -2.86 9.88
C GLU A 136 -27.98 -3.54 10.01
N THR A 137 -27.98 -4.73 10.60
CA THR A 137 -26.81 -5.61 10.59
C THR A 137 -27.17 -6.83 9.79
N SER A 138 -26.49 -7.02 8.66
CA SER A 138 -26.89 -8.03 7.68
C SER A 138 -26.28 -9.39 7.98
N LYS A 139 -24.98 -9.45 8.32
CA LYS A 139 -24.29 -10.75 8.42
C LYS A 139 -22.99 -10.68 9.22
N LEU A 140 -22.71 -11.73 9.97
CA LEU A 140 -21.42 -11.96 10.62
C LEU A 140 -20.74 -13.18 9.99
N PHE A 141 -19.47 -13.03 9.63
CA PHE A 141 -18.63 -14.05 9.01
C PHE A 141 -17.55 -14.49 10.01
N ASN A 142 -17.24 -15.79 10.00
CA ASN A 142 -16.30 -16.42 10.93
C ASN A 142 -16.64 -16.16 12.42
N GLU A 143 -17.93 -16.09 12.76
CA GLU A 143 -18.42 -15.81 14.13
C GLU A 143 -17.80 -16.74 15.18
N GLU A 144 -17.83 -18.05 14.89
CA GLU A 144 -17.29 -19.11 15.73
C GLU A 144 -15.74 -19.20 15.74
N ARG A 145 -15.07 -18.37 14.92
CA ARG A 145 -13.59 -18.34 14.77
C ARG A 145 -13.00 -19.70 14.39
N LEU A 146 -13.71 -20.43 13.52
CA LEU A 146 -13.34 -21.75 13.03
C LEU A 146 -12.49 -21.69 11.75
N ILE A 147 -12.54 -20.58 11.02
CA ILE A 147 -11.78 -20.37 9.78
C ILE A 147 -10.37 -19.86 10.12
N ASP A 148 -10.29 -18.76 10.85
CA ASP A 148 -9.05 -18.20 11.40
C ASP A 148 -9.34 -17.47 12.71
N LYS A 149 -8.46 -17.61 13.70
CA LYS A 149 -8.60 -16.97 15.02
C LYS A 149 -7.79 -15.70 15.16
N SER A 150 -6.88 -15.46 14.21
CA SER A 150 -5.96 -14.33 14.25
C SER A 150 -6.62 -13.05 13.76
N ARG A 151 -6.06 -11.90 14.13
CA ARG A 151 -6.66 -10.58 13.86
C ARG A 151 -6.77 -10.34 12.35
N VAL A 152 -7.88 -9.73 11.95
CA VAL A 152 -8.01 -9.21 10.58
C VAL A 152 -7.14 -7.96 10.43
N THR A 153 -6.30 -7.94 9.39
CA THR A 153 -5.36 -6.84 9.11
C THR A 153 -5.86 -5.93 8.00
N CYS A 154 -6.45 -6.48 6.94
CA CYS A 154 -7.06 -5.74 5.83
C CYS A 154 -8.32 -6.45 5.32
N VAL A 155 -9.34 -5.67 4.95
CA VAL A 155 -10.56 -6.13 4.27
C VAL A 155 -10.82 -5.25 3.07
N LYS A 156 -11.19 -5.85 1.94
CA LYS A 156 -11.59 -5.13 0.72
C LYS A 156 -12.63 -5.91 -0.05
N TRP A 157 -13.56 -5.19 -0.67
CA TRP A 157 -14.38 -5.77 -1.72
C TRP A 157 -13.52 -6.13 -2.94
N VAL A 158 -13.88 -7.21 -3.64
CA VAL A 158 -13.24 -7.54 -4.92
C VAL A 158 -13.72 -6.50 -5.95
N PRO A 159 -12.81 -5.80 -6.66
CA PRO A 159 -13.20 -4.81 -7.66
C PRO A 159 -14.19 -5.36 -8.68
N GLY A 160 -15.27 -4.62 -8.93
CA GLY A 160 -16.34 -5.05 -9.85
C GLY A 160 -17.30 -6.12 -9.29
N SER A 161 -17.10 -6.60 -8.06
CA SER A 161 -18.00 -7.58 -7.43
C SER A 161 -18.98 -6.93 -6.45
N GLU A 162 -20.24 -7.34 -6.53
CA GLU A 162 -21.28 -6.96 -5.56
C GLU A 162 -21.26 -7.83 -4.30
N SER A 163 -20.65 -9.02 -4.36
CA SER A 163 -20.78 -10.05 -3.31
C SER A 163 -19.46 -10.64 -2.82
N LEU A 164 -18.39 -10.59 -3.62
CA LEU A 164 -17.10 -11.15 -3.24
C LEU A 164 -16.26 -10.13 -2.49
N PHE A 165 -15.62 -10.59 -1.41
CA PHE A 165 -14.68 -9.79 -0.65
C PHE A 165 -13.53 -10.63 -0.10
N LEU A 166 -12.37 -9.99 0.03
CA LEU A 166 -11.12 -10.62 0.43
C LEU A 166 -10.70 -10.11 1.81
N VAL A 167 -10.25 -11.01 2.66
CA VAL A 167 -9.91 -10.73 4.06
C VAL A 167 -8.51 -11.26 4.34
N ALA A 168 -7.62 -10.42 4.85
CA ALA A 168 -6.28 -10.81 5.28
C ALA A 168 -6.19 -10.89 6.81
N HIS A 169 -5.40 -11.85 7.30
CA HIS A 169 -5.20 -12.11 8.71
C HIS A 169 -3.71 -12.08 9.10
N SER A 170 -3.44 -11.79 10.37
CA SER A 170 -2.07 -11.79 10.91
C SER A 170 -1.42 -13.18 10.99
N SER A 171 -2.14 -14.25 10.62
CA SER A 171 -1.57 -15.57 10.42
C SER A 171 -0.79 -15.71 9.11
N GLY A 172 -0.81 -14.71 8.23
CA GLY A 172 -0.28 -14.80 6.87
C GLY A 172 -1.25 -15.45 5.87
N ASN A 173 -2.53 -15.57 6.23
CA ASN A 173 -3.56 -16.13 5.37
C ASN A 173 -4.52 -15.04 4.89
N MET A 174 -5.03 -15.23 3.67
CA MET A 174 -6.15 -14.51 3.11
C MET A 174 -7.30 -15.47 2.80
N TYR A 175 -8.52 -14.99 2.92
CA TYR A 175 -9.73 -15.78 2.67
C TYR A 175 -10.68 -15.01 1.77
N LEU A 176 -11.12 -15.66 0.69
CA LEU A 176 -12.16 -15.13 -0.19
C LEU A 176 -13.52 -15.55 0.36
N TYR A 177 -14.40 -14.58 0.58
CA TYR A 177 -15.77 -14.78 1.03
C TYR A 177 -16.77 -14.35 -0.03
N ASN A 178 -17.98 -14.89 0.04
CA ASN A 178 -19.14 -14.41 -0.69
C ASN A 178 -20.25 -14.03 0.30
N VAL A 179 -20.84 -12.85 0.13
CA VAL A 179 -21.93 -12.32 0.97
C VAL A 179 -23.12 -13.27 1.03
N GLU A 180 -23.46 -13.99 -0.04
CA GLU A 180 -24.61 -14.89 -0.09
C GLU A 180 -24.38 -16.18 0.70
N HIS A 181 -23.13 -16.62 0.83
CA HIS A 181 -22.79 -17.89 1.46
C HIS A 181 -22.69 -17.80 3.00
N THR A 182 -23.11 -18.84 3.73
CA THR A 182 -22.93 -18.91 5.19
C THR A 182 -21.57 -19.53 5.53
N CYS A 183 -21.07 -19.29 6.75
CA CYS A 183 -19.91 -20.01 7.28
C CYS A 183 -20.34 -21.39 7.81
N GLY A 184 -19.47 -22.39 7.74
CA GLY A 184 -19.73 -23.70 8.33
C GLY A 184 -19.71 -23.68 9.87
N THR A 185 -20.37 -24.64 10.49
CA THR A 185 -20.38 -24.86 11.96
C THR A 185 -19.19 -25.70 12.46
N THR A 186 -18.34 -26.17 11.56
CA THR A 186 -17.10 -26.90 11.85
C THR A 186 -15.94 -26.25 11.10
N ALA A 187 -14.71 -26.52 11.53
CA ALA A 187 -13.54 -26.05 10.80
C ALA A 187 -13.57 -26.53 9.34
N PRO A 188 -13.31 -25.66 8.34
CA PRO A 188 -13.32 -26.03 6.94
C PRO A 188 -12.18 -27.00 6.59
N HIS A 189 -12.46 -27.96 5.72
CA HIS A 189 -11.45 -28.86 5.16
C HIS A 189 -10.95 -28.29 3.84
N TYR A 190 -9.63 -28.17 3.69
CA TYR A 190 -9.00 -27.55 2.54
C TYR A 190 -8.39 -28.59 1.60
N GLN A 191 -8.51 -28.35 0.30
CA GLN A 191 -7.82 -29.09 -0.75
C GLN A 191 -6.91 -28.12 -1.52
N LEU A 192 -5.65 -28.50 -1.72
CA LEU A 192 -4.69 -27.69 -2.47
C LEU A 192 -5.19 -27.46 -3.90
N LEU A 193 -5.23 -26.20 -4.31
CA LEU A 193 -5.59 -25.73 -5.65
C LEU A 193 -4.31 -25.40 -6.45
N LYS A 194 -3.41 -24.62 -5.85
CA LYS A 194 -2.15 -24.17 -6.46
C LYS A 194 -1.06 -24.06 -5.40
N GLN A 195 0.13 -24.53 -5.71
CA GLN A 195 1.33 -24.32 -4.90
C GLN A 195 2.29 -23.46 -5.71
N GLY A 196 2.91 -22.47 -5.09
CA GLY A 196 4.00 -21.71 -5.70
C GLY A 196 5.11 -21.39 -4.71
N GLU A 197 6.04 -20.55 -5.14
CA GLU A 197 7.19 -20.15 -4.34
C GLU A 197 6.75 -19.24 -3.19
N SER A 198 6.85 -19.73 -1.96
CA SER A 198 6.42 -19.02 -0.75
C SER A 198 4.94 -18.62 -0.73
N PHE A 199 4.06 -19.35 -1.42
CA PHE A 199 2.61 -19.22 -1.29
C PHE A 199 1.87 -20.51 -1.64
N ALA A 200 0.65 -20.67 -1.15
CA ALA A 200 -0.23 -21.78 -1.50
C ALA A 200 -1.70 -21.35 -1.49
N VAL A 201 -2.49 -21.85 -2.43
CA VAL A 201 -3.94 -21.58 -2.50
C VAL A 201 -4.68 -22.87 -2.39
N HIS A 202 -5.70 -22.86 -1.53
CA HIS A 202 -6.56 -23.99 -1.27
C HIS A 202 -8.02 -23.61 -1.52
N THR A 203 -8.79 -24.57 -2.00
CA THR A 203 -10.24 -24.48 -2.06
C THR A 203 -10.88 -25.21 -0.87
N CYS A 204 -12.06 -24.79 -0.45
CA CYS A 204 -12.81 -25.46 0.62
C CYS A 204 -13.55 -26.68 0.07
N LYS A 205 -13.17 -27.89 0.52
CA LYS A 205 -13.84 -29.14 0.14
C LYS A 205 -15.14 -29.29 0.90
N SER A 206 -16.25 -29.14 0.19
CA SER A 206 -17.58 -29.17 0.78
C SER A 206 -18.65 -29.71 -0.18
N LYS A 207 -19.65 -30.41 0.37
CA LYS A 207 -20.87 -30.80 -0.36
C LYS A 207 -21.83 -29.64 -0.66
N SER A 208 -21.77 -28.55 0.11
CA SER A 208 -22.59 -27.35 -0.05
C SER A 208 -21.72 -26.12 -0.29
N THR A 209 -22.22 -25.10 -0.97
CA THR A 209 -21.54 -23.80 -1.06
C THR A 209 -21.51 -23.15 0.32
N ARG A 210 -20.32 -22.83 0.81
CA ARG A 210 -20.11 -22.17 2.10
C ARG A 210 -18.80 -21.40 2.10
N ASN A 211 -18.73 -20.42 2.99
CA ASN A 211 -17.51 -19.68 3.25
C ASN A 211 -16.54 -20.49 4.14
N PRO A 212 -15.22 -20.30 3.97
CA PRO A 212 -14.59 -19.47 2.93
C PRO A 212 -14.56 -20.20 1.58
N LEU A 213 -14.54 -19.45 0.46
CA LEU A 213 -14.40 -20.02 -0.89
C LEU A 213 -12.97 -20.55 -1.12
N LEU A 214 -11.99 -19.70 -0.79
CA LEU A 214 -10.56 -19.98 -0.96
C LEU A 214 -9.81 -19.60 0.32
N LYS A 215 -8.72 -20.32 0.58
CA LYS A 215 -7.67 -19.95 1.54
C LYS A 215 -6.36 -19.75 0.79
N TRP A 216 -5.82 -18.54 0.82
CA TRP A 216 -4.52 -18.18 0.29
C TRP A 216 -3.54 -18.05 1.45
N THR A 217 -2.47 -18.84 1.49
CA THR A 217 -1.35 -18.66 2.42
C THR A 217 -0.23 -17.94 1.68
N VAL A 218 0.21 -16.80 2.20
CA VAL A 218 1.12 -15.88 1.52
C VAL A 218 2.33 -15.62 2.40
N GLY A 219 3.46 -16.23 2.05
CA GLY A 219 4.72 -16.07 2.76
C GLY A 219 4.71 -16.61 4.19
N GLU A 220 5.59 -16.01 4.99
CA GLU A 220 5.72 -16.28 6.42
C GLU A 220 5.38 -15.01 7.22
N GLY A 221 4.84 -15.20 8.42
CA GLY A 221 4.46 -14.09 9.30
C GLY A 221 3.15 -13.41 8.92
N ALA A 222 2.85 -12.29 9.57
CA ALA A 222 1.59 -11.59 9.37
C ALA A 222 1.51 -10.93 7.99
N LEU A 223 0.37 -11.05 7.31
CA LEU A 223 0.08 -10.25 6.13
C LEU A 223 -0.48 -8.90 6.61
N ASN A 224 0.26 -7.83 6.36
CA ASN A 224 -0.02 -6.52 6.94
C ASN A 224 -1.07 -5.75 6.14
N GLU A 225 -0.95 -5.76 4.81
CA GLU A 225 -1.88 -5.09 3.91
C GLU A 225 -1.86 -5.75 2.53
N PHE A 226 -2.96 -5.57 1.79
CA PHE A 226 -3.02 -5.88 0.37
C PHE A 226 -3.78 -4.78 -0.38
N ALA A 227 -3.48 -4.63 -1.66
CA ALA A 227 -4.14 -3.68 -2.54
C ALA A 227 -4.32 -4.29 -3.94
N PHE A 228 -5.54 -4.19 -4.48
CA PHE A 228 -5.81 -4.48 -5.88
C PHE A 228 -5.24 -3.36 -6.76
N SER A 229 -4.79 -3.71 -7.97
CA SER A 229 -4.46 -2.75 -9.01
C SER A 229 -5.72 -1.99 -9.45
N PRO A 230 -5.57 -0.80 -10.06
CA PRO A 230 -6.71 0.01 -10.51
C PRO A 230 -7.63 -0.71 -11.50
N ASP A 231 -7.08 -1.62 -12.31
CA ASP A 231 -7.84 -2.44 -13.26
C ASP A 231 -8.46 -3.72 -12.65
N GLY A 232 -8.18 -3.99 -11.37
CA GLY A 232 -8.68 -5.14 -10.62
C GLY A 232 -7.98 -6.48 -10.90
N LYS A 233 -7.00 -6.54 -11.81
CA LYS A 233 -6.38 -7.80 -12.26
C LYS A 233 -5.19 -8.28 -11.42
N PHE A 234 -4.43 -7.36 -10.84
CA PHE A 234 -3.25 -7.65 -10.02
C PHE A 234 -3.52 -7.37 -8.54
N LEU A 235 -2.99 -8.21 -7.65
CA LEU A 235 -3.12 -8.11 -6.19
C LEU A 235 -1.72 -8.01 -5.57
N ALA A 236 -1.40 -6.86 -4.98
CA ALA A 236 -0.17 -6.65 -4.23
C ALA A 236 -0.37 -6.99 -2.76
N CYS A 237 0.52 -7.78 -2.16
CA CYS A 237 0.49 -8.20 -0.77
C CYS A 237 1.82 -7.89 -0.09
N VAL A 238 1.78 -7.31 1.11
CA VAL A 238 2.96 -7.06 1.94
C VAL A 238 2.87 -7.78 3.28
N SER A 239 3.98 -8.38 3.70
CA SER A 239 4.04 -9.23 4.90
C SER A 239 5.22 -8.90 5.81
N GLN A 240 5.12 -9.42 7.03
CA GLN A 240 6.09 -9.24 8.10
C GLN A 240 7.47 -9.86 7.80
N ASP A 241 7.53 -10.84 6.89
CA ASP A 241 8.79 -11.38 6.35
C ASP A 241 9.55 -10.40 5.44
N GLY A 242 8.98 -9.22 5.16
CA GLY A 242 9.60 -8.15 4.39
C GLY A 242 9.44 -8.30 2.88
N PHE A 243 8.56 -9.19 2.41
CA PHE A 243 8.31 -9.35 0.98
C PHE A 243 7.06 -8.59 0.53
N LEU A 244 7.20 -7.93 -0.62
CA LEU A 244 6.10 -7.59 -1.52
C LEU A 244 5.91 -8.76 -2.48
N ARG A 245 4.69 -9.27 -2.61
CA ARG A 245 4.30 -10.30 -3.57
C ARG A 245 3.14 -9.77 -4.40
N VAL A 246 3.28 -9.77 -5.72
CA VAL A 246 2.24 -9.34 -6.64
C VAL A 246 1.72 -10.56 -7.36
N PHE A 247 0.41 -10.80 -7.29
CA PHE A 247 -0.26 -11.92 -7.92
C PHE A 247 -1.17 -11.44 -9.05
N ASN A 248 -1.31 -12.23 -10.10
CA ASN A 248 -2.48 -12.16 -10.95
C ASN A 248 -3.66 -12.80 -10.18
N PHE A 249 -4.74 -12.04 -9.98
CA PHE A 249 -5.82 -12.45 -9.10
C PHE A 249 -6.64 -13.62 -9.68
N ASP A 250 -6.89 -13.59 -10.99
CA ASP A 250 -7.72 -14.60 -11.67
C ASP A 250 -6.94 -15.90 -11.91
N SER A 251 -5.70 -15.81 -12.38
CA SER A 251 -4.87 -17.00 -12.62
C SER A 251 -4.26 -17.58 -11.34
N VAL A 252 -4.25 -16.81 -10.26
CA VAL A 252 -3.67 -17.20 -8.95
C VAL A 252 -2.17 -17.52 -9.08
N GLU A 253 -1.47 -16.70 -9.87
CA GLU A 253 -0.04 -16.86 -10.17
C GLU A 253 0.76 -15.67 -9.66
N LEU A 254 1.99 -15.95 -9.23
CA LEU A 254 2.92 -14.92 -8.77
C LEU A 254 3.50 -14.20 -10.00
N HIS A 255 3.26 -12.90 -10.10
CA HIS A 255 3.78 -12.02 -11.15
C HIS A 255 5.19 -11.54 -10.82
N GLY A 256 5.41 -11.08 -9.59
CA GLY A 256 6.69 -10.53 -9.17
C GLY A 256 6.86 -10.46 -7.66
N THR A 257 8.11 -10.35 -7.22
CA THR A 257 8.45 -10.20 -5.81
C THR A 257 9.53 -9.15 -5.60
N MET A 258 9.53 -8.56 -4.41
CA MET A 258 10.56 -7.65 -3.95
C MET A 258 10.77 -7.86 -2.46
N LYS A 259 12.02 -7.79 -2.00
CA LYS A 259 12.37 -7.87 -0.59
C LYS A 259 12.77 -6.49 -0.07
N SER A 260 12.24 -6.11 1.10
CA SER A 260 12.62 -4.89 1.84
C SER A 260 14.11 -4.90 2.19
N TYR A 261 14.68 -3.70 2.40
CA TYR A 261 16.09 -3.56 2.74
C TYR A 261 16.41 -4.26 4.08
N PHE A 262 15.54 -4.06 5.07
CA PHE A 262 15.41 -4.92 6.25
C PHE A 262 14.00 -4.81 6.83
N GLY A 263 13.68 -5.62 7.84
CA GLY A 263 12.38 -5.59 8.52
C GLY A 263 11.19 -6.03 7.64
N GLY A 264 9.98 -5.90 8.19
CA GLY A 264 8.71 -6.18 7.52
C GLY A 264 8.22 -5.02 6.65
N LEU A 265 7.38 -5.31 5.64
CA LEU A 265 6.64 -4.30 4.89
C LEU A 265 5.24 -4.14 5.51
N LEU A 266 4.83 -2.91 5.78
CA LEU A 266 3.63 -2.58 6.55
C LEU A 266 2.46 -2.09 5.69
N CYS A 267 2.76 -1.40 4.60
CA CYS A 267 1.75 -0.79 3.73
C CYS A 267 2.14 -0.83 2.26
N VAL A 268 1.14 -0.77 1.39
CA VAL A 268 1.30 -0.87 -0.07
C VAL A 268 0.22 -0.09 -0.81
N CYS A 269 0.58 0.59 -1.90
CA CYS A 269 -0.37 1.22 -2.80
C CYS A 269 0.10 1.15 -4.26
N TRP A 270 -0.88 1.17 -5.17
CA TRP A 270 -0.65 1.22 -6.62
C TRP A 270 -0.70 2.66 -7.13
N SER A 271 0.06 2.94 -8.19
CA SER A 271 -0.11 4.16 -8.97
C SER A 271 -1.49 4.18 -9.66
N PRO A 272 -2.05 5.36 -9.99
CA PRO A 272 -3.38 5.47 -10.60
C PRO A 272 -3.53 4.72 -11.92
N ASP A 273 -2.43 4.55 -12.67
CA ASP A 273 -2.37 3.84 -13.94
C ASP A 273 -1.86 2.39 -13.81
N GLY A 274 -1.60 1.92 -12.59
CA GLY A 274 -1.15 0.54 -12.31
C GLY A 274 0.28 0.21 -12.73
N LYS A 275 1.08 1.16 -13.22
CA LYS A 275 2.45 0.90 -13.69
C LYS A 275 3.48 0.75 -12.57
N TYR A 276 3.16 1.22 -11.36
CA TYR A 276 4.09 1.25 -10.24
C TYR A 276 3.40 0.90 -8.91
N ILE A 277 4.19 0.38 -7.98
CA ILE A 277 3.78 0.08 -6.60
C ILE A 277 4.72 0.81 -5.65
N VAL A 278 4.18 1.45 -4.62
CA VAL A 278 4.96 1.98 -3.50
C VAL A 278 4.69 1.16 -2.25
N THR A 279 5.73 0.87 -1.49
CA THR A 279 5.65 0.18 -0.20
C THR A 279 6.32 0.99 0.90
N GLY A 280 5.85 0.83 2.13
CA GLY A 280 6.50 1.37 3.33
C GLY A 280 6.74 0.26 4.37
N GLY A 281 7.83 0.33 5.11
CA GLY A 281 8.26 -0.75 5.99
C GLY A 281 8.83 -0.33 7.34
N GLU A 282 9.36 -1.33 8.04
CA GLU A 282 10.07 -1.20 9.33
C GLU A 282 11.52 -0.69 9.18
N ASP A 283 11.96 -0.46 7.95
CA ASP A 283 13.25 0.12 7.59
C ASP A 283 13.22 1.64 7.43
N ASP A 284 12.09 2.28 7.78
CA ASP A 284 11.83 3.72 7.69
C ASP A 284 11.84 4.27 6.24
N LEU A 285 11.90 3.36 5.26
CA LEU A 285 11.95 3.71 3.84
C LEU A 285 10.58 3.60 3.19
N VAL A 286 10.40 4.41 2.15
CA VAL A 286 9.44 4.10 1.08
C VAL A 286 10.20 3.48 -0.08
N THR A 287 9.68 2.42 -0.68
CA THR A 287 10.32 1.74 -1.82
C THR A 287 9.38 1.73 -3.02
N VAL A 288 9.87 2.17 -4.17
CA VAL A 288 9.14 2.25 -5.43
C VAL A 288 9.54 1.09 -6.32
N TRP A 289 8.55 0.33 -6.78
CA TRP A 289 8.72 -0.88 -7.57
C TRP A 289 7.99 -0.74 -8.91
N SER A 290 8.70 -0.99 -10.01
CA SER A 290 8.13 -0.98 -11.35
C SER A 290 7.40 -2.29 -11.61
N PHE A 291 6.11 -2.18 -11.97
CA PHE A 291 5.27 -3.34 -12.24
C PHE A 291 5.69 -4.09 -13.50
N VAL A 292 6.05 -3.35 -14.56
CA VAL A 292 6.45 -3.91 -15.86
C VAL A 292 7.86 -4.51 -15.81
N ASP A 293 8.80 -3.85 -15.12
CA ASP A 293 10.19 -4.32 -15.04
C ASP A 293 10.41 -5.34 -13.90
N CYS A 294 9.42 -5.49 -13.01
CA CYS A 294 9.49 -6.29 -11.80
C CYS A 294 10.71 -5.99 -10.89
N ARG A 295 11.12 -4.72 -10.77
CA ARG A 295 12.31 -4.31 -10.01
C ARG A 295 12.09 -3.05 -9.19
N VAL A 296 12.93 -2.87 -8.17
CA VAL A 296 13.04 -1.61 -7.42
C VAL A 296 13.63 -0.53 -8.33
N ILE A 297 12.97 0.62 -8.43
CA ILE A 297 13.43 1.76 -9.23
C ILE A 297 13.88 2.95 -8.39
N ALA A 298 13.43 3.05 -7.13
CA ALA A 298 13.86 4.10 -6.22
C ALA A 298 13.54 3.72 -4.76
N ARG A 299 14.26 4.35 -3.82
CA ARG A 299 13.94 4.32 -2.38
C ARG A 299 13.92 5.73 -1.82
N GLY A 300 12.99 6.07 -0.95
CA GLY A 300 12.91 7.37 -0.30
C GLY A 300 13.31 7.30 1.16
N HIS A 301 14.23 8.18 1.57
CA HIS A 301 14.62 8.36 2.97
C HIS A 301 14.04 9.68 3.47
N GLY A 302 13.18 9.62 4.50
CA GLY A 302 12.59 10.83 5.07
C GLY A 302 11.91 10.63 6.42
N HIS A 303 11.39 9.44 6.68
CA HIS A 303 10.82 9.09 7.99
C HIS A 303 11.92 8.75 9.01
N LYS A 304 11.57 8.89 10.29
CA LYS A 304 12.43 8.58 11.45
C LYS A 304 11.94 7.37 12.24
N SER A 305 10.95 6.67 11.71
CA SER A 305 10.32 5.47 12.27
C SER A 305 9.48 4.81 11.17
N TRP A 306 8.86 3.67 11.50
CA TRP A 306 8.20 2.81 10.53
C TRP A 306 7.11 3.54 9.73
N VAL A 307 7.08 3.29 8.43
CA VAL A 307 6.08 3.87 7.53
C VAL A 307 4.76 3.14 7.71
N SER A 308 3.69 3.87 8.03
CA SER A 308 2.39 3.30 8.40
C SER A 308 1.41 3.24 7.23
N VAL A 309 1.38 4.25 6.36
CA VAL A 309 0.53 4.30 5.17
C VAL A 309 1.25 5.00 4.03
N VAL A 310 1.07 4.49 2.81
CA VAL A 310 1.50 5.10 1.55
C VAL A 310 0.28 5.26 0.64
N ALA A 311 0.21 6.33 -0.14
CA ALA A 311 -0.88 6.57 -1.09
C ALA A 311 -0.41 7.45 -2.25
N PHE A 312 -0.80 7.13 -3.48
CA PHE A 312 -0.63 8.03 -4.62
C PHE A 312 -1.68 9.16 -4.58
N ASP A 313 -1.29 10.32 -5.08
CA ASP A 313 -2.19 11.46 -5.29
C ASP A 313 -2.58 11.53 -6.78
N PRO A 314 -3.76 11.03 -7.18
CA PRO A 314 -4.19 11.08 -8.57
C PRO A 314 -4.47 12.51 -9.05
N TYR A 315 -4.70 13.47 -8.14
CA TYR A 315 -5.12 14.83 -8.49
C TYR A 315 -3.96 15.79 -8.78
N THR A 316 -2.73 15.38 -8.47
CA THR A 316 -1.51 16.11 -8.82
C THR A 316 -0.53 15.23 -9.60
N THR A 317 -1.00 14.12 -10.15
CA THR A 317 -0.22 13.23 -11.01
C THR A 317 -0.49 13.61 -12.47
N SER A 318 0.57 13.81 -13.25
CA SER A 318 0.51 14.11 -14.68
C SER A 318 1.08 12.94 -15.49
N VAL A 319 0.20 12.14 -16.08
CA VAL A 319 0.52 11.03 -16.98
C VAL A 319 -0.16 11.33 -18.31
N GLU A 320 0.61 11.44 -19.40
CA GLU A 320 0.01 11.42 -20.75
C GLU A 320 -0.19 9.96 -21.17
N GLU A 321 -1.41 9.62 -21.60
CA GLU A 321 -1.68 8.36 -22.29
C GLU A 321 -0.97 8.41 -23.66
N GLY A 322 0.20 7.77 -23.77
CA GLY A 322 0.76 7.46 -25.07
C GLY A 322 -0.09 6.38 -25.72
N ASP A 323 -0.53 6.61 -26.96
CA ASP A 323 -1.18 5.59 -27.80
C ASP A 323 -0.41 4.26 -27.74
N PRO A 324 -1.10 3.11 -27.73
CA PRO A 324 -0.42 1.82 -27.78
C PRO A 324 0.40 1.80 -29.06
N MET A 325 1.73 1.70 -28.92
CA MET A 325 2.67 1.62 -30.02
C MET A 325 2.23 0.48 -30.95
N GLU A 326 1.54 0.82 -32.04
CA GLU A 326 1.33 -0.07 -33.17
C GLU A 326 2.72 -0.43 -33.67
N PHE A 327 3.11 -1.67 -33.44
CA PHE A 327 4.32 -2.25 -34.01
C PHE A 327 4.05 -2.43 -35.52
N SER A 328 4.12 -1.34 -36.27
CA SER A 328 4.17 -1.36 -37.72
C SER A 328 5.59 -1.77 -38.13
N GLY A 329 5.78 -3.08 -38.28
CA GLY A 329 6.97 -3.67 -38.88
C GLY A 329 6.85 -3.67 -40.40
N SER A 330 7.43 -2.68 -41.06
CA SER A 330 8.01 -2.76 -42.41
C SER A 330 9.36 -3.50 -42.30
N ASP A 331 9.85 -4.38 -43.18
CA ASP A 331 9.55 -4.80 -44.55
C ASP A 331 10.07 -6.25 -44.71
N GLU A 332 9.48 -7.04 -45.61
CA GLU A 332 10.15 -7.78 -46.72
C GLU A 332 9.24 -8.89 -47.30
N ASP A 333 8.91 -8.72 -48.58
CA ASP A 333 8.65 -9.73 -49.63
C ASP A 333 7.71 -10.94 -49.37
N PHE A 334 6.47 -10.87 -49.87
CA PHE A 334 5.94 -11.95 -50.73
C PHE A 334 4.71 -11.51 -51.57
N GLN A 335 4.96 -11.52 -52.89
CA GLN A 335 4.09 -11.75 -54.04
C GLN A 335 2.55 -11.77 -53.95
N ASP A 336 2.00 -11.13 -54.99
CA ASP A 336 0.87 -11.55 -55.83
C ASP A 336 -0.55 -11.02 -55.57
N LEU A 337 -0.86 -10.04 -56.44
CA LEU A 337 -1.94 -10.08 -57.43
C LEU A 337 -3.34 -9.55 -57.06
N LEU A 338 -3.73 -8.55 -57.89
CA LEU A 338 -5.10 -8.20 -58.33
C LEU A 338 -5.93 -7.32 -57.38
N HIS A 339 -6.63 -6.26 -57.80
CA HIS A 339 -6.71 -5.48 -59.03
C HIS A 339 -7.79 -4.40 -58.75
N PHE A 340 -7.51 -3.16 -59.19
CA PHE A 340 -8.48 -2.17 -59.71
C PHE A 340 -9.55 -1.54 -58.79
N GLY A 341 -9.43 -0.22 -58.62
CA GLY A 341 -10.21 0.67 -59.50
C GLY A 341 -10.92 1.87 -58.85
N ARG A 342 -10.43 3.08 -59.22
CA ARG A 342 -11.19 4.32 -59.57
C ARG A 342 -11.93 5.05 -58.42
N ASP A 343 -12.03 6.38 -58.36
CA ASP A 343 -11.67 7.49 -59.25
C ASP A 343 -11.84 8.83 -58.49
N ARG A 344 -11.01 9.84 -58.82
CA ARG A 344 -11.29 11.30 -58.99
C ARG A 344 -11.96 12.12 -57.87
N ALA A 345 -11.76 13.43 -57.72
CA ALA A 345 -10.82 14.45 -58.18
C ALA A 345 -11.23 15.78 -57.50
N ASN A 346 -10.25 16.66 -57.25
CA ASN A 346 -10.31 18.13 -57.21
C ASN A 346 -11.44 18.85 -56.44
N SER A 347 -11.07 19.69 -55.45
CA SER A 347 -10.99 21.15 -55.67
C SER A 347 -10.57 21.95 -54.43
N THR A 348 -9.63 22.86 -54.70
CA THR A 348 -9.25 24.10 -54.02
C THR A 348 -10.31 24.76 -53.13
N GLN A 349 -9.94 25.17 -51.90
CA GLN A 349 -10.03 26.56 -51.42
C GLN A 349 -9.60 26.72 -49.95
N SER A 350 -8.60 27.58 -49.75
CA SER A 350 -8.44 28.60 -48.70
C SER A 350 -8.94 28.30 -47.27
N ARG A 351 -7.97 28.26 -46.33
CA ARG A 351 -7.93 29.13 -45.14
C ARG A 351 -6.59 28.98 -44.42
N LEU A 352 -5.61 29.78 -44.87
CA LEU A 352 -4.52 30.21 -44.01
C LEU A 352 -5.12 31.08 -42.89
N SER A 353 -4.99 30.65 -41.64
CA SER A 353 -4.88 31.58 -40.51
C SER A 353 -4.25 30.91 -39.28
N LYS A 354 -3.03 31.37 -38.97
CA LYS A 354 -2.40 31.43 -37.64
C LYS A 354 -2.13 30.10 -36.92
N ARG A 355 -1.07 29.41 -37.35
CA ARG A 355 -0.20 28.64 -36.43
C ARG A 355 1.11 29.42 -36.29
N ASN A 356 1.20 30.23 -35.25
CA ASN A 356 2.45 30.80 -34.75
C ASN A 356 2.28 31.00 -33.25
N SER A 357 2.70 29.99 -32.48
CA SER A 357 3.18 30.15 -31.11
C SER A 357 4.06 28.95 -30.78
N THR A 358 5.33 29.26 -30.59
CA THR A 358 6.39 28.44 -30.03
C THR A 358 6.04 28.00 -28.60
N ASP A 359 5.63 26.75 -28.38
CA ASP A 359 5.80 26.05 -27.10
C ASP A 359 5.40 24.58 -27.28
N SER A 360 6.38 23.70 -27.45
CA SER A 360 6.18 22.24 -27.41
C SER A 360 7.29 21.65 -26.54
N ARG A 361 7.25 21.93 -25.24
CA ARG A 361 7.95 21.08 -24.27
C ARG A 361 7.08 19.83 -24.07
N PRO A 362 7.61 18.60 -24.23
CA PRO A 362 6.90 17.42 -23.75
C PRO A 362 6.65 17.62 -22.25
N VAL A 363 5.40 17.52 -21.81
CA VAL A 363 5.05 17.63 -20.39
C VAL A 363 5.63 16.38 -19.71
N SER A 364 6.60 16.58 -18.82
CA SER A 364 7.31 15.48 -18.16
C SER A 364 6.35 14.68 -17.27
N VAL A 365 6.33 13.36 -17.42
CA VAL A 365 5.54 12.46 -16.55
C VAL A 365 5.98 12.66 -15.10
N THR A 366 5.00 12.96 -14.23
CA THR A 366 5.26 13.16 -12.81
C THR A 366 4.17 12.48 -11.98
N TYR A 367 4.55 11.54 -11.13
CA TYR A 367 3.66 10.99 -10.12
C TYR A 367 3.91 11.65 -8.78
N ARG A 368 2.83 11.99 -8.08
CA ARG A 368 2.89 12.39 -6.67
C ARG A 368 2.42 11.24 -5.80
N PHE A 369 3.15 10.95 -4.74
CA PHE A 369 2.65 10.10 -3.66
C PHE A 369 3.01 10.69 -2.31
N GLY A 370 2.32 10.24 -1.27
CA GLY A 370 2.61 10.60 0.11
C GLY A 370 2.81 9.37 0.99
N SER A 371 3.47 9.59 2.12
CA SER A 371 3.62 8.59 3.18
C SER A 371 3.47 9.23 4.55
N VAL A 372 2.92 8.47 5.49
CA VAL A 372 2.84 8.85 6.90
C VAL A 372 3.43 7.77 7.78
N GLY A 373 4.14 8.16 8.84
CA GLY A 373 4.91 7.25 9.68
C GLY A 373 4.49 7.24 11.16
N GLN A 374 5.06 6.28 11.89
CA GLN A 374 4.97 6.24 13.36
C GLN A 374 5.75 7.37 14.04
N ASP A 375 6.62 8.03 13.27
CA ASP A 375 7.31 9.26 13.65
C ASP A 375 6.40 10.50 13.64
N THR A 376 5.10 10.34 13.36
CA THR A 376 4.08 11.39 13.33
C THR A 376 4.25 12.40 12.18
N GLN A 377 5.06 12.04 11.18
CA GLN A 377 5.37 12.90 10.05
C GLN A 377 4.58 12.51 8.80
N LEU A 378 4.21 13.51 8.01
CA LEU A 378 3.77 13.38 6.63
C LEU A 378 4.95 13.73 5.71
N CYS A 379 5.20 12.86 4.73
CA CYS A 379 6.12 13.08 3.63
C CYS A 379 5.36 13.10 2.30
N LEU A 380 5.73 14.01 1.38
CA LEU A 380 5.28 14.00 -0.01
C LEU A 380 6.49 13.79 -0.93
N TRP A 381 6.30 13.05 -2.02
CA TRP A 381 7.37 12.60 -2.91
C TRP A 381 6.93 12.79 -4.37
N ASP A 382 7.85 13.24 -5.22
CA ASP A 382 7.67 13.28 -6.67
C ASP A 382 8.48 12.17 -7.32
N LEU A 383 7.88 11.48 -8.30
CA LEU A 383 8.57 10.59 -9.23
C LEU A 383 8.57 11.24 -10.61
N THR A 384 9.72 11.77 -10.99
CA THR A 384 9.96 12.45 -12.27
C THR A 384 10.67 11.52 -13.26
N GLU A 385 10.64 11.88 -14.55
CA GLU A 385 11.20 11.07 -15.63
C GLU A 385 12.68 10.68 -15.46
N ASP A 386 13.50 11.52 -14.83
CA ASP A 386 14.91 11.22 -14.56
C ASP A 386 15.10 10.06 -13.57
N ILE A 387 14.14 9.85 -12.68
CA ILE A 387 14.11 8.71 -11.74
C ILE A 387 13.53 7.48 -12.45
N LEU A 388 12.45 7.66 -13.20
CA LEU A 388 11.74 6.57 -13.87
C LEU A 388 12.54 5.98 -15.05
N PHE A 389 13.25 6.85 -15.78
CA PHE A 389 13.95 6.56 -17.03
C PHE A 389 15.39 7.10 -17.02
N PRO A 390 16.28 6.58 -16.15
CA PRO A 390 17.63 7.14 -15.94
C PRO A 390 18.53 7.11 -17.18
N HIS A 391 18.16 6.36 -18.23
CA HIS A 391 18.94 6.21 -19.45
C HIS A 391 18.38 6.96 -20.67
N GLN A 392 17.28 7.71 -20.55
CA GLN A 392 16.84 8.60 -21.63
C GLN A 392 17.64 9.91 -21.59
N PRO A 393 18.31 10.31 -22.69
CA PRO A 393 19.02 11.58 -22.73
C PRO A 393 18.01 12.72 -22.68
N LEU A 394 17.90 13.41 -21.54
CA LEU A 394 17.22 14.69 -21.44
C LEU A 394 17.80 15.63 -22.49
N SER A 395 17.03 15.93 -23.54
CA SER A 395 17.43 16.83 -24.61
C SER A 395 17.62 18.24 -24.07
N ARG A 396 18.83 18.55 -23.59
CA ARG A 396 19.25 19.93 -23.32
C ARG A 396 19.50 20.61 -24.67
N ALA A 397 18.57 21.45 -25.09
CA ALA A 397 18.79 22.42 -26.15
C ALA A 397 19.97 23.33 -25.76
N ARG A 398 21.16 23.05 -26.30
CA ARG A 398 22.32 23.95 -26.24
C ARG A 398 22.28 24.79 -27.51
N THR A 399 21.94 26.07 -27.36
CA THR A 399 22.10 27.07 -28.42
C THR A 399 23.58 27.17 -28.79
N HIS A 400 23.98 26.53 -29.89
CA HIS A 400 25.25 26.80 -30.55
C HIS A 400 25.03 27.87 -31.62
N THR A 401 25.66 29.02 -31.43
CA THR A 401 25.77 30.10 -32.42
C THR A 401 26.60 29.63 -33.61
N ASN A 402 26.03 29.73 -34.81
CA ASN A 402 26.68 29.42 -36.08
C ASN A 402 27.89 30.35 -36.35
N VAL A 403 29.00 29.76 -36.80
CA VAL A 403 30.13 30.45 -37.44
C VAL A 403 30.03 30.18 -38.94
N MET A 404 30.22 31.21 -39.78
CA MET A 404 30.31 31.08 -41.24
C MET A 404 31.60 31.73 -41.78
N ASN A 405 32.04 31.18 -42.93
CA ASN A 405 33.09 31.56 -43.89
C ASN A 405 34.45 30.84 -43.68
N ALA A 406 34.80 29.81 -44.49
CA ALA A 406 35.18 29.77 -45.93
C ALA A 406 36.54 30.48 -46.16
N THR A 407 37.64 29.86 -46.60
CA THR A 407 37.89 29.13 -47.88
C THR A 407 39.28 28.41 -47.90
N SER A 408 39.31 27.08 -48.18
CA SER A 408 40.08 26.28 -49.20
C SER A 408 41.59 26.56 -49.61
N PRO A 409 42.31 25.63 -50.32
CA PRO A 409 43.00 24.38 -49.90
C PRO A 409 44.46 24.21 -50.53
N PRO A 410 44.98 23.04 -50.98
CA PRO A 410 45.85 22.09 -50.24
C PRO A 410 47.20 21.68 -50.94
N ALA A 411 48.12 21.01 -50.21
CA ALA A 411 49.20 20.10 -50.68
C ALA A 411 49.98 19.58 -49.46
N GLY A 412 50.53 18.37 -49.32
CA GLY A 412 50.71 17.20 -50.16
C GLY A 412 51.29 16.05 -49.32
N SER A 413 51.31 14.85 -49.91
CA SER A 413 51.75 13.51 -49.45
C SER A 413 53.08 13.45 -48.66
N ASN A 414 53.47 12.44 -47.88
CA ASN A 414 53.41 10.97 -48.05
C ASN A 414 54.05 10.31 -46.81
N GLY A 415 53.73 9.04 -46.50
CA GLY A 415 54.69 8.13 -45.83
C GLY A 415 54.19 7.29 -44.64
N ASN A 416 53.90 6.01 -44.92
CA ASN A 416 53.50 4.93 -44.01
C ASN A 416 54.54 4.55 -42.94
N SER A 417 54.12 4.11 -41.74
CA SER A 417 54.33 2.73 -41.26
C SER A 417 53.63 2.40 -39.92
N VAL A 418 52.94 1.26 -40.00
CA VAL A 418 52.36 0.29 -39.04
C VAL A 418 53.03 0.18 -37.66
N THR A 419 52.22 0.08 -36.57
CA THR A 419 52.20 -1.07 -35.60
C THR A 419 51.21 -0.87 -34.42
N THR A 420 50.19 -1.75 -34.38
CA THR A 420 49.48 -2.44 -33.26
C THR A 420 48.84 -1.72 -32.05
N PRO A 421 47.69 -2.25 -31.53
CA PRO A 421 46.79 -1.52 -30.65
C PRO A 421 46.99 -1.84 -29.16
N GLY A 422 47.09 -0.80 -28.33
CA GLY A 422 47.13 -0.88 -26.87
C GLY A 422 45.82 -0.39 -26.25
N ASN A 423 45.30 -1.20 -25.32
CA ASN A 423 44.18 -0.92 -24.42
C ASN A 423 44.14 0.52 -23.90
N SER A 424 42.97 1.17 -24.00
CA SER A 424 42.65 2.33 -23.15
C SER A 424 41.15 2.38 -22.83
N VAL A 425 40.85 2.03 -21.57
CA VAL A 425 39.57 2.34 -20.89
C VAL A 425 39.70 3.77 -20.36
N PRO A 426 38.71 4.66 -20.56
CA PRO A 426 38.77 6.01 -20.02
C PRO A 426 38.41 6.02 -18.52
N PRO A 427 39.02 6.91 -17.70
CA PRO A 427 38.81 6.94 -16.26
C PRO A 427 37.50 7.69 -15.90
N PRO A 428 36.87 7.40 -14.74
CA PRO A 428 35.74 8.21 -14.28
C PRO A 428 36.24 9.49 -13.60
N LEU A 429 35.56 10.60 -13.90
CA LEU A 429 35.80 11.93 -13.36
C LEU A 429 35.48 12.01 -11.85
N PRO A 430 36.24 12.80 -11.06
CA PRO A 430 36.03 12.93 -9.62
C PRO A 430 35.08 14.11 -9.33
N ARG A 431 34.10 13.92 -8.44
CA ARG A 431 33.51 15.06 -7.71
C ARG A 431 33.24 14.72 -6.25
N SER A 432 34.00 15.44 -5.44
CA SER A 432 33.97 15.66 -4.00
C SER A 432 32.66 16.27 -3.50
N ASN A 433 32.17 15.78 -2.35
CA ASN A 433 31.69 16.61 -1.25
C ASN A 433 31.93 15.88 0.07
N SER A 434 32.76 16.49 0.89
CA SER A 434 33.25 16.07 2.20
C SER A 434 32.31 16.48 3.31
N LEU A 435 32.01 15.57 4.25
CA LEU A 435 31.67 15.93 5.63
C LEU A 435 32.42 14.99 6.60
N PRO A 436 32.89 15.51 7.75
CA PRO A 436 33.95 14.87 8.53
C PRO A 436 33.41 13.87 9.57
N HIS A 437 34.16 12.78 9.74
CA HIS A 437 34.06 11.86 10.88
C HIS A 437 34.48 12.57 12.18
N SER A 438 33.68 12.44 13.23
CA SER A 438 34.13 12.53 14.61
C SER A 438 34.31 11.12 15.17
N ALA A 439 35.57 10.75 15.39
CA ALA A 439 35.99 9.59 16.16
C ALA A 439 36.10 9.98 17.63
N VAL A 440 35.45 9.24 18.55
CA VAL A 440 35.81 9.27 19.98
C VAL A 440 35.72 7.87 20.60
N SER A 441 36.91 7.29 20.75
CA SER A 441 37.44 6.39 21.79
C SER A 441 36.56 5.31 22.43
N ASN A 442 36.99 4.07 22.18
CA ASN A 442 36.87 2.93 23.09
C ASN A 442 37.57 3.21 24.44
N ALA A 443 36.84 3.06 25.54
CA ALA A 443 37.40 2.72 26.84
C ALA A 443 36.40 1.84 27.59
N GLY A 444 36.81 0.60 27.87
CA GLY A 444 35.97 -0.40 28.50
C GLY A 444 35.73 -0.14 29.98
N SER A 445 34.59 -0.57 30.47
CA SER A 445 34.43 -1.02 31.84
C SER A 445 33.33 -2.07 31.93
N LYS A 446 33.64 -3.11 32.71
CA LYS A 446 32.84 -4.31 32.97
C LYS A 446 31.69 -3.99 33.93
N SER A 447 30.48 -4.53 33.68
CA SER A 447 29.54 -5.04 34.70
C SER A 447 28.32 -5.64 33.98
N SER A 448 28.21 -6.97 33.97
CA SER A 448 27.34 -7.80 34.82
C SER A 448 25.86 -7.81 34.40
N VAL A 449 25.52 -8.86 33.64
CA VAL A 449 24.34 -9.73 33.74
C VAL A 449 23.11 -9.16 34.46
N MET A 450 22.01 -8.99 33.72
CA MET A 450 20.67 -9.35 34.19
C MET A 450 19.73 -9.56 33.00
N ASP A 451 19.23 -10.79 32.89
CA ASP A 451 18.12 -11.19 32.03
C ASP A 451 16.85 -10.41 32.39
N GLY A 452 16.22 -9.81 31.38
CA GLY A 452 14.95 -9.10 31.51
C GLY A 452 13.90 -9.71 30.61
N ALA A 453 13.27 -10.78 31.08
CA ALA A 453 12.05 -11.32 30.49
C ALA A 453 10.89 -10.32 30.64
N ILE A 454 10.30 -9.87 29.53
CA ILE A 454 9.05 -9.11 29.59
C ILE A 454 7.89 -10.11 29.53
N ALA A 455 7.32 -10.30 30.71
CA ALA A 455 6.26 -11.23 31.03
C ALA A 455 4.92 -10.87 30.39
N SER A 456 4.19 -11.93 30.06
CA SER A 456 2.75 -11.96 29.83
C SER A 456 1.96 -11.36 30.99
N GLY A 457 1.24 -10.26 30.75
CA GLY A 457 0.27 -9.69 31.67
C GLY A 457 -1.15 -10.19 31.39
N VAL A 458 -1.60 -11.17 32.17
CA VAL A 458 -2.98 -11.67 32.20
C VAL A 458 -3.82 -10.72 33.05
N SER A 459 -4.90 -10.15 32.50
CA SER A 459 -5.94 -9.48 33.29
C SER A 459 -7.27 -10.23 33.12
N LYS A 460 -7.75 -10.74 34.26
CA LYS A 460 -8.97 -11.54 34.46
C LYS A 460 -10.23 -10.66 34.53
N PHE A 461 -11.37 -11.36 34.42
CA PHE A 461 -12.76 -10.99 34.71
C PHE A 461 -13.53 -10.32 33.54
N ALA A 462 -14.76 -10.70 33.17
CA ALA A 462 -15.76 -11.54 33.83
C ALA A 462 -16.60 -12.33 32.81
N THR A 463 -17.01 -13.51 33.24
CA THR A 463 -17.90 -14.49 32.61
C THR A 463 -19.36 -14.03 32.63
N LEU A 464 -20.15 -14.35 31.61
CA LEU A 464 -21.59 -14.58 31.76
C LEU A 464 -21.94 -15.95 31.21
N SER A 465 -22.42 -16.79 32.12
CA SER A 465 -22.90 -18.16 31.95
C SER A 465 -24.37 -18.18 31.56
N LEU A 466 -24.74 -19.11 30.68
CA LEU A 466 -26.02 -19.79 30.70
C LEU A 466 -25.68 -21.28 30.52
N HIS A 467 -26.10 -22.15 31.43
CA HIS A 467 -26.52 -23.54 31.20
C HIS A 467 -27.04 -24.15 32.51
N ASP A 468 -28.10 -24.93 32.33
CA ASP A 468 -29.03 -25.48 33.30
C ASP A 468 -28.41 -26.54 34.23
N ARG A 469 -29.07 -26.81 35.37
CA ARG A 469 -28.55 -27.62 36.49
C ARG A 469 -29.45 -28.85 36.75
N LYS A 470 -28.84 -29.87 37.39
CA LYS A 470 -29.37 -31.13 38.03
C LYS A 470 -29.24 -32.36 37.10
N GLU A 471 -28.56 -33.46 37.43
CA GLU A 471 -28.52 -34.28 38.66
C GLU A 471 -27.17 -35.01 38.91
N ARG A 472 -27.03 -35.63 40.10
CA ARG A 472 -25.82 -36.25 40.71
C ARG A 472 -25.85 -37.79 40.62
N HIS A 473 -24.68 -38.46 40.56
CA HIS A 473 -24.34 -39.62 41.42
C HIS A 473 -22.85 -40.05 41.30
N HIS A 474 -22.29 -40.54 42.42
CA HIS A 474 -20.90 -40.99 42.70
C HIS A 474 -20.68 -42.49 42.38
N GLU A 475 -19.45 -42.94 42.03
CA GLU A 475 -18.56 -43.83 42.84
C GLU A 475 -17.27 -44.30 42.13
N LYS A 476 -16.35 -44.93 42.90
CA LYS A 476 -14.87 -45.01 42.76
C LYS A 476 -14.29 -46.39 42.37
N ASP A 477 -13.07 -46.34 41.81
CA ASP A 477 -11.86 -47.20 41.94
C ASP A 477 -11.85 -48.71 41.56
N HIS A 478 -10.85 -49.14 40.76
CA HIS A 478 -9.73 -50.03 41.19
C HIS A 478 -8.75 -50.47 40.05
N LYS A 479 -7.50 -50.76 40.47
CA LYS A 479 -6.21 -51.00 39.77
C LYS A 479 -6.00 -52.42 39.19
N ARG A 480 -5.05 -52.57 38.22
CA ARG A 480 -3.82 -53.45 38.20
C ARG A 480 -3.48 -54.06 36.82
N ASN A 481 -2.26 -53.77 36.29
CA ASN A 481 -1.11 -54.68 36.02
C ASN A 481 -1.22 -55.55 34.72
N HIS A 482 -0.22 -55.96 33.93
CA HIS A 482 1.25 -55.81 33.79
C HIS A 482 1.68 -56.44 32.43
N SER A 483 2.82 -55.98 31.88
CA SER A 483 3.86 -56.75 31.12
C SER A 483 3.73 -57.13 29.62
N MET A 484 4.59 -56.43 28.84
CA MET A 484 5.60 -56.87 27.85
C MET A 484 5.27 -57.91 26.74
N GLY A 485 5.53 -57.51 25.49
CA GLY A 485 5.75 -58.42 24.35
C GLY A 485 6.01 -57.68 23.03
N HIS A 486 7.23 -57.77 22.52
CA HIS A 486 7.70 -57.25 21.22
C HIS A 486 7.01 -57.92 20.02
N ILE A 487 6.64 -57.15 18.99
CA ILE A 487 6.64 -57.57 17.58
C ILE A 487 6.59 -56.34 16.65
N SER A 488 7.41 -56.36 15.60
CA SER A 488 7.52 -55.33 14.56
C SER A 488 6.54 -55.59 13.42
N SER A 489 5.90 -54.55 12.91
CA SER A 489 5.36 -54.53 11.53
C SER A 489 5.09 -53.09 11.06
N LYS A 490 5.54 -52.82 9.84
CA LYS A 490 5.52 -51.55 9.09
C LYS A 490 4.11 -51.05 8.78
N SER A 491 3.87 -49.74 8.88
CA SER A 491 2.92 -48.95 8.06
C SER A 491 3.15 -47.46 8.37
N SER A 492 3.95 -46.72 7.60
CA SER A 492 3.51 -45.75 6.57
C SER A 492 2.40 -44.78 7.01
N ASP A 493 2.82 -43.60 7.47
CA ASP A 493 2.10 -42.33 7.28
C ASP A 493 3.14 -41.24 6.94
N LYS A 494 3.29 -40.99 5.63
CA LYS A 494 3.85 -39.76 5.05
C LYS A 494 2.71 -38.75 5.01
N LEU A 495 2.90 -37.50 5.46
CA LEU A 495 2.54 -36.27 4.72
C LEU A 495 2.79 -34.99 5.56
N ASN A 496 3.42 -34.02 4.89
CA ASN A 496 3.50 -32.57 5.17
C ASN A 496 4.54 -32.08 6.20
N LEU A 497 5.81 -32.19 5.83
CA LEU A 497 6.86 -31.27 6.31
C LEU A 497 7.05 -30.20 5.22
N VAL A 498 6.56 -28.98 5.46
CA VAL A 498 7.02 -27.79 4.73
C VAL A 498 8.51 -27.67 5.04
N THR A 499 9.36 -27.86 4.04
CA THR A 499 10.80 -27.56 4.14
C THR A 499 10.96 -26.07 4.42
N LYS A 500 11.16 -25.74 5.70
CA LYS A 500 11.47 -24.41 6.19
C LYS A 500 12.86 -23.97 5.71
N THR A 501 12.95 -23.35 4.55
CA THR A 501 14.13 -22.57 4.17
C THR A 501 13.87 -21.12 4.56
N LYS A 502 14.33 -20.71 5.75
CA LYS A 502 14.39 -19.30 6.12
C LYS A 502 15.36 -18.63 5.15
N THR A 503 14.86 -17.78 4.26
CA THR A 503 15.70 -17.00 3.34
C THR A 503 16.59 -16.10 4.20
N ASP A 504 17.90 -16.35 4.16
CA ASP A 504 18.87 -15.60 4.95
C ASP A 504 18.95 -14.18 4.39
N PRO A 505 18.61 -13.12 5.16
CA PRO A 505 18.61 -11.74 4.67
C PRO A 505 19.97 -11.30 4.13
N ALA A 506 21.07 -11.88 4.62
CA ALA A 506 22.40 -11.62 4.09
C ALA A 506 22.60 -12.13 2.65
N LYS A 507 21.78 -13.08 2.19
CA LYS A 507 21.85 -13.63 0.83
C LYS A 507 21.00 -12.86 -0.19
N THR A 508 20.04 -12.06 0.25
CA THR A 508 19.14 -11.31 -0.65
C THR A 508 19.64 -9.89 -0.94
N LEU A 509 20.42 -9.28 -0.04
CA LEU A 509 20.94 -7.93 -0.22
C LEU A 509 21.95 -7.88 -1.38
N GLY A 510 21.76 -6.94 -2.31
CA GLY A 510 22.56 -6.82 -3.53
C GLY A 510 22.12 -7.72 -4.69
N THR A 511 21.01 -8.45 -4.52
CA THR A 511 20.35 -9.17 -5.62
C THR A 511 19.33 -8.26 -6.32
N PRO A 512 18.84 -8.61 -7.52
CA PRO A 512 17.76 -7.87 -8.17
C PRO A 512 16.48 -7.75 -7.31
N LEU A 513 16.24 -8.70 -6.41
CA LEU A 513 15.09 -8.70 -5.49
C LEU A 513 15.22 -7.67 -4.37
N CYS A 514 16.45 -7.33 -3.96
CA CYS A 514 16.76 -6.30 -2.98
C CYS A 514 18.10 -5.63 -3.33
N PRO A 515 18.10 -4.68 -4.28
CA PRO A 515 19.30 -3.94 -4.65
C PRO A 515 19.89 -3.19 -3.46
N ARG A 516 21.20 -2.89 -3.45
CA ARG A 516 21.79 -2.06 -2.39
C ARG A 516 21.32 -0.61 -2.53
N MET A 517 21.62 0.22 -1.53
CA MET A 517 21.25 1.63 -1.56
C MET A 517 21.98 2.39 -2.66
N GLU A 518 23.22 2.01 -2.99
CA GLU A 518 23.99 2.59 -4.09
C GLU A 518 23.53 2.17 -5.49
N ASP A 519 22.73 1.09 -5.59
CA ASP A 519 22.29 0.53 -6.87
C ASP A 519 20.97 1.16 -7.38
N VAL A 520 20.27 1.95 -6.56
CA VAL A 520 18.99 2.59 -6.93
C VAL A 520 18.96 4.08 -6.51
N PRO A 521 18.29 4.96 -7.27
CA PRO A 521 18.06 6.34 -6.87
C PRO A 521 17.48 6.48 -5.45
N LEU A 522 18.01 7.45 -4.69
CA LEU A 522 17.48 7.85 -3.38
C LEU A 522 16.66 9.13 -3.50
N LEU A 523 15.37 9.02 -3.20
CA LEU A 523 14.42 10.13 -3.18
C LEU A 523 14.54 10.91 -1.88
N GLU A 524 14.48 12.23 -2.01
CA GLU A 524 14.24 13.14 -0.89
C GLU A 524 12.77 13.59 -0.91
N PRO A 525 12.12 13.68 0.26
CA PRO A 525 10.74 14.15 0.32
C PRO A 525 10.67 15.66 0.00
N LEU A 526 9.67 16.06 -0.79
CA LEU A 526 9.35 17.47 -1.05
C LEU A 526 9.06 18.25 0.24
N ILE A 527 8.33 17.60 1.14
CA ILE A 527 8.02 18.08 2.48
C ILE A 527 8.16 16.90 3.43
N CYS A 528 8.67 17.15 4.63
CA CYS A 528 8.63 16.24 5.76
C CYS A 528 8.21 17.05 6.98
N LYS A 529 6.98 16.87 7.45
CA LYS A 529 6.36 17.72 8.48
C LYS A 529 5.70 16.86 9.57
N LYS A 530 6.01 17.14 10.83
CA LYS A 530 5.26 16.61 11.98
C LYS A 530 3.85 17.20 11.98
N ILE A 531 2.83 16.36 11.89
CA ILE A 531 1.43 16.79 11.77
C ILE A 531 0.50 16.24 12.86
N ALA A 532 1.02 15.42 13.77
CA ALA A 532 0.25 14.84 14.87
C ALA A 532 1.09 14.64 16.14
N HIS A 533 0.43 14.49 17.29
CA HIS A 533 1.09 14.14 18.55
C HIS A 533 1.39 12.64 18.63
N GLU A 534 0.50 11.83 18.09
CA GLU A 534 0.60 10.37 18.03
C GLU A 534 0.85 9.85 16.61
N ARG A 535 1.22 8.56 16.51
CA ARG A 535 1.48 7.89 15.22
C ARG A 535 0.33 8.06 14.23
N LEU A 536 0.67 8.29 12.97
CA LEU A 536 -0.31 8.43 11.89
C LEU A 536 -0.69 7.06 11.34
N THR A 537 -1.98 6.88 11.03
CA THR A 537 -2.53 5.59 10.59
C THR A 537 -3.43 5.71 9.36
N VAL A 538 -3.62 6.91 8.83
CA VAL A 538 -4.44 7.20 7.64
C VAL A 538 -3.78 8.29 6.82
N LEU A 539 -3.75 8.07 5.50
CA LEU A 539 -3.45 9.06 4.47
C LEU A 539 -4.33 8.78 3.26
N ILE A 540 -5.17 9.74 2.87
CA ILE A 540 -6.09 9.62 1.73
C ILE A 540 -6.03 10.93 0.93
N PHE A 541 -5.87 10.83 -0.39
CA PHE A 541 -5.93 11.97 -1.29
C PHE A 541 -7.33 12.08 -1.89
N LEU A 542 -7.98 13.22 -1.70
CA LEU A 542 -9.27 13.58 -2.30
C LEU A 542 -9.08 14.77 -3.26
N GLU A 543 -10.11 15.09 -4.03
CA GLU A 543 -10.03 16.13 -5.07
C GLU A 543 -9.77 17.54 -4.51
N ASP A 544 -10.36 17.85 -3.36
CA ASP A 544 -10.31 19.17 -2.72
C ASP A 544 -9.35 19.23 -1.52
N CYS A 545 -8.93 18.08 -1.00
CA CYS A 545 -8.13 17.98 0.22
C CYS A 545 -7.26 16.71 0.33
N ILE A 546 -6.35 16.71 1.29
CA ILE A 546 -5.69 15.52 1.82
C ILE A 546 -6.31 15.22 3.18
N VAL A 547 -6.58 13.95 3.49
CA VAL A 547 -7.11 13.51 4.78
C VAL A 547 -6.06 12.69 5.50
N THR A 548 -5.80 13.01 6.77
CA THR A 548 -4.87 12.27 7.64
C THR A 548 -5.52 11.95 8.97
N ALA A 549 -5.14 10.86 9.62
CA ALA A 549 -5.57 10.60 10.99
C ALA A 549 -4.46 9.98 11.85
N CYS A 550 -4.50 10.29 13.13
CA CYS A 550 -3.60 9.72 14.14
C CYS A 550 -4.31 8.71 15.05
N GLN A 551 -3.52 7.98 15.84
CA GLN A 551 -4.00 6.99 16.80
C GLN A 551 -4.99 7.56 17.85
N GLU A 552 -4.96 8.87 18.10
CA GLU A 552 -5.89 9.55 19.02
C GLU A 552 -7.32 9.66 18.48
N GLY A 553 -7.53 9.38 17.18
CA GLY A 553 -8.85 9.42 16.55
C GLY A 553 -9.28 10.80 16.07
N PHE A 554 -8.32 11.69 15.74
CA PHE A 554 -8.57 12.93 15.02
C PHE A 554 -8.36 12.72 13.53
N ILE A 555 -9.39 13.00 12.73
CA ILE A 555 -9.40 12.90 11.27
C ILE A 555 -9.31 14.33 10.74
N CYS A 556 -8.11 14.70 10.32
CA CYS A 556 -7.73 16.04 9.89
C CYS A 556 -7.88 16.20 8.39
N THR A 557 -8.40 17.36 7.97
CA THR A 557 -8.59 17.72 6.56
C THR A 557 -7.65 18.86 6.18
N TRP A 558 -6.84 18.65 5.15
CA TRP A 558 -5.86 19.59 4.61
C TRP A 558 -6.34 20.11 3.26
N GLY A 559 -6.84 21.34 3.23
CA GLY A 559 -7.36 21.95 2.00
C GLY A 559 -6.24 22.14 0.97
N ARG A 560 -6.49 21.71 -0.26
CA ARG A 560 -5.59 21.95 -1.39
C ARG A 560 -5.56 23.44 -1.78
N PRO A 561 -4.45 23.91 -2.38
CA PRO A 561 -4.37 25.24 -2.95
C PRO A 561 -5.55 25.51 -3.90
N GLY A 562 -6.22 26.66 -3.73
CA GLY A 562 -7.35 27.08 -4.57
C GLY A 562 -8.69 26.36 -4.33
N LYS A 563 -8.75 25.30 -3.49
CA LYS A 563 -9.99 24.53 -3.26
C LYS A 563 -10.76 24.93 -1.99
N VAL A 564 -10.16 25.72 -1.10
CA VAL A 564 -10.75 26.11 0.20
C VAL A 564 -11.84 27.19 0.04
N VAL A 565 -11.69 28.10 -0.92
CA VAL A 565 -12.65 29.18 -1.19
C VAL A 565 -13.10 29.06 -2.64
N SER A 566 -14.37 28.66 -2.85
CA SER A 566 -15.02 28.74 -4.15
C SER A 566 -15.77 30.06 -4.25
N PHE A 567 -15.36 30.94 -5.15
CA PHE A 567 -16.20 32.05 -5.58
C PHE A 567 -17.24 31.46 -6.54
N ASN A 568 -18.49 31.35 -6.12
CA ASN A 568 -19.58 31.17 -7.08
C ASN A 568 -19.73 32.52 -7.80
N PRO A 569 -19.70 32.55 -9.15
CA PRO A 569 -19.96 33.76 -9.91
C PRO A 569 -21.36 34.33 -9.65
#